data_AF-A0A353HD38-F1
#
_entry.id   AF-A0A353HD38-F1
#
_cell.length_a   1.000
_cell.length_b   1.000
_cell.length_c   1.000
_cell.angle_alpha   90.00
_cell.angle_beta   90.00
_cell.angle_gamma   90.00
#
_symmetry.space_group_name_H-M   'P 1'
#
loop_
_entity.id
_entity.type
_entity.pdbx_description
1 polymer ?
#
loop_
_entity_poly.entity_id
_entity_poly.type
_entity_poly.pdbx_seq_one_letter_code
_entity_poly.pdbx_strand_id
1 'polypeptide(L)'
;MNFKNALKVSFLEYKTYLKSLLYRIVLFVLFSTISYALLKDFLNSVFSSNSLSALWKSVKDAFTQFAKGKGWTNGKIIAENFKSLLKVVFKQINENALNVCFTLISFMVLGTLNALSDVAITNVFYNYMTSKTKCGFFSSMVRNFKKGIVYSIFYSLYNLLILVLLCFISIGLIFALMNVIGFFVMPVVILLFILAFSIKQRLIALVLPNMIAKGENVFKSIKETKLENFFDVLIKYTIAYFSGLTLSVLLLVFTFGAGSILFFP
;
A
#
# COMPACT_ATOMS: atom_id res chain seq x y z
N MET A 1 -24.53 6.76 7.68
CA MET A 1 -24.32 7.64 8.86
C MET A 1 -22.84 7.78 9.25
N ASN A 2 -22.07 6.69 9.38
CA ASN A 2 -20.70 6.74 9.88
C ASN A 2 -19.70 7.52 8.99
N PHE A 3 -19.81 7.42 7.66
CA PHE A 3 -18.93 8.16 6.73
C PHE A 3 -19.17 9.68 6.80
N LYS A 4 -20.43 10.12 6.86
CA LYS A 4 -20.81 11.54 7.03
C LYS A 4 -20.26 12.11 8.35
N ASN A 5 -20.30 11.32 9.42
CA ASN A 5 -19.74 11.72 10.71
C ASN A 5 -18.20 11.72 10.71
N ALA A 6 -17.56 10.74 10.07
CA ALA A 6 -16.11 10.72 9.89
C ALA A 6 -15.61 11.92 9.07
N LEU A 7 -16.30 12.27 7.98
CA LEU A 7 -16.02 13.46 7.18
C LEU A 7 -16.19 14.74 8.01
N LYS A 8 -17.31 14.90 8.72
CA LYS A 8 -17.52 16.06 9.60
C LYS A 8 -16.40 16.23 10.62
N VAL A 9 -16.01 15.14 11.28
CA VAL A 9 -14.92 15.15 12.27
C VAL A 9 -13.57 15.48 11.61
N SER A 10 -13.34 15.00 10.38
CA SER A 10 -12.14 15.32 9.60
C SER A 10 -12.06 16.81 9.24
N PHE A 11 -13.19 17.45 8.89
CA PHE A 11 -13.25 18.89 8.64
C PHE A 11 -13.10 19.73 9.91
N LEU A 12 -13.61 19.26 11.05
CA LEU A 12 -13.50 19.95 12.33
C LEU A 12 -12.05 19.96 12.87
N GLU A 13 -11.29 18.88 12.63
CA GLU A 13 -9.88 18.75 13.01
C GLU A 13 -8.94 18.77 11.80
N TYR A 14 -9.29 19.53 10.75
CA TYR A 14 -8.54 19.57 9.49
C TYR A 14 -7.06 19.95 9.68
N LYS A 15 -6.75 20.82 10.66
CA LYS A 15 -5.36 21.23 10.97
C LYS A 15 -4.51 20.06 11.41
N THR A 16 -5.08 19.13 12.19
CA THR A 16 -4.39 17.93 12.66
C THR A 16 -4.15 16.98 11.50
N TYR A 17 -5.13 16.82 10.62
CA TYR A 17 -5.00 16.01 9.40
C TYR A 17 -3.93 16.56 8.45
N LEU A 18 -3.92 17.87 8.20
CA LEU A 18 -2.89 18.52 7.38
C LEU A 18 -1.48 18.34 7.96
N LYS A 19 -1.32 18.43 9.29
CA LYS A 19 -0.02 18.19 9.95
C LYS A 19 0.46 16.75 9.76
N SER A 20 -0.44 15.78 9.87
CA SER A 20 -0.11 14.38 9.58
C SER A 20 0.25 14.16 8.11
N LEU A 21 -0.52 14.75 7.19
CA LEU A 21 -0.26 14.64 5.75
C LEU A 21 1.10 15.25 5.38
N LEU A 22 1.41 16.44 5.90
CA LEU A 22 2.73 17.07 5.73
C LEU A 22 3.85 16.19 6.30
N TYR A 23 3.67 15.64 7.49
CA TYR A 23 4.63 14.71 8.11
C TYR A 23 4.90 13.49 7.20
N ARG A 24 3.84 12.87 6.65
CA ARG A 24 3.97 11.73 5.71
C ARG A 24 4.68 12.13 4.42
N ILE A 25 4.36 13.30 3.86
CA ILE A 25 5.03 13.79 2.64
C ILE A 25 6.53 13.99 2.89
N VAL A 26 6.90 14.63 4.00
CA VAL A 26 8.31 14.85 4.35
C VAL A 26 9.04 13.52 4.50
N LEU A 27 8.46 12.55 5.22
CA LEU A 27 9.03 11.21 5.33
C LEU A 27 9.15 10.52 3.97
N PHE A 28 8.10 10.55 3.16
CA PHE A 28 8.11 9.94 1.83
C PHE A 28 9.24 10.51 0.98
N VAL A 29 9.37 11.84 0.90
CA VAL A 29 10.45 12.49 0.13
C VAL A 29 11.83 12.06 0.65
N LEU A 30 12.05 12.07 1.97
CA LEU A 30 13.34 11.67 2.56
C LEU A 30 13.69 10.21 2.26
N PHE A 31 12.78 9.28 2.56
CA PHE A 31 13.02 7.85 2.42
C PHE A 31 13.02 7.41 0.95
N SER A 32 12.23 8.02 0.08
CA SER A 32 12.29 7.78 -1.37
C SER A 32 13.61 8.26 -1.97
N THR A 33 14.15 9.39 -1.51
CA THR A 33 15.47 9.88 -1.97
C THR A 33 16.59 8.94 -1.56
N ILE A 34 16.59 8.49 -0.29
CA ILE A 34 17.55 7.51 0.22
C ILE A 34 17.42 6.18 -0.55
N SER A 35 16.20 5.68 -0.72
CA SER A 35 15.95 4.42 -1.42
C SER A 35 16.34 4.50 -2.89
N TYR A 36 16.10 5.64 -3.55
CA TYR A 36 16.55 5.87 -4.93
C TYR A 36 18.08 5.89 -5.03
N ALA A 37 18.77 6.57 -4.10
CA ALA A 37 20.23 6.60 -4.10
C ALA A 37 20.83 5.19 -3.93
N LEU A 38 20.24 4.37 -3.06
CA LEU A 38 20.69 2.98 -2.83
C LEU A 38 20.37 2.05 -4.02
N LEU A 39 19.22 2.23 -4.67
CA LEU A 39 18.79 1.39 -5.78
C LEU A 39 19.19 1.92 -7.17
N LYS A 40 19.91 3.03 -7.28
CA LYS A 40 20.20 3.68 -8.56
C LYS A 40 20.81 2.70 -9.58
N ASP A 41 21.85 1.96 -9.18
CA ASP A 41 22.56 1.05 -10.07
C ASP A 41 21.72 -0.19 -10.42
N PHE A 42 20.93 -0.67 -9.45
CA PHE A 42 19.94 -1.73 -9.66
C PHE A 42 18.88 -1.31 -10.68
N LEU A 43 18.27 -0.13 -10.48
CA LEU A 43 17.24 0.41 -11.36
C LEU A 43 17.79 0.66 -12.76
N ASN A 44 18.96 1.27 -12.88
CA ASN A 44 19.60 1.53 -14.17
C ASN A 44 19.86 0.22 -14.94
N SER A 45 20.31 -0.83 -14.26
CA SER A 45 20.56 -2.14 -14.86
C SER A 45 19.27 -2.82 -15.32
N VAL A 46 18.19 -2.71 -14.54
CA VAL A 46 16.88 -3.27 -14.92
C VAL A 46 16.23 -2.47 -16.06
N PHE A 47 16.25 -1.13 -15.99
CA PHE A 47 15.67 -0.26 -17.01
C PHE A 47 16.42 -0.31 -18.35
N SER A 48 17.74 -0.49 -18.31
CA SER A 48 18.57 -0.64 -19.52
C SER A 48 18.58 -2.07 -20.07
N SER A 49 17.88 -3.01 -19.41
CA SER A 49 17.88 -4.41 -19.86
C SER A 49 17.04 -4.60 -21.12
N ASN A 50 17.59 -5.36 -22.08
CA ASN A 50 16.87 -5.78 -23.28
C ASN A 50 15.58 -6.53 -22.91
N SER A 51 15.57 -7.26 -21.80
CA SER A 51 14.39 -7.98 -21.31
C SER A 51 13.21 -7.07 -20.98
N LEU A 52 13.44 -5.89 -20.39
CA LEU A 52 12.37 -4.94 -20.09
C LEU A 52 11.79 -4.34 -21.38
N SER A 53 12.66 -3.93 -22.31
CA SER A 53 12.24 -3.40 -23.61
C SER A 53 11.44 -4.43 -24.43
N ALA A 54 11.86 -5.71 -24.39
CA ALA A 54 11.18 -6.82 -25.06
C ALA A 54 9.80 -7.07 -24.45
N LEU A 55 9.69 -7.08 -23.13
CA LEU A 55 8.41 -7.20 -22.43
C LEU A 55 7.47 -6.05 -22.79
N TRP A 56 7.97 -4.80 -22.73
CA TRP A 56 7.18 -3.62 -23.08
C TRP A 56 6.66 -3.68 -24.51
N LYS A 57 7.52 -4.08 -25.45
CA LYS A 57 7.16 -4.27 -26.85
C LYS A 57 6.09 -5.34 -27.00
N SER A 58 6.24 -6.51 -26.37
CA SER A 58 5.23 -7.58 -26.43
C SER A 58 3.87 -7.18 -25.86
N VAL A 59 3.86 -6.41 -24.77
CA VAL A 59 2.61 -5.87 -24.20
C VAL A 59 1.97 -4.88 -25.16
N LYS A 60 2.74 -3.95 -25.72
CA LYS A 60 2.24 -2.96 -26.69
C LYS A 60 1.72 -3.61 -27.97
N ASP A 61 2.42 -4.62 -28.47
CA ASP A 61 2.02 -5.39 -29.66
C ASP A 61 0.73 -6.17 -29.39
N ALA A 62 0.59 -6.80 -28.22
CA ALA A 62 -0.63 -7.50 -27.84
C ALA A 62 -1.84 -6.55 -27.72
N PHE A 63 -1.65 -5.35 -27.15
CA PHE A 63 -2.68 -4.32 -27.14
C PHE A 63 -3.08 -3.87 -28.55
N THR A 64 -2.09 -3.66 -29.42
CA THR A 64 -2.33 -3.22 -30.81
C THR A 64 -3.07 -4.29 -31.61
N GLN A 65 -2.77 -5.58 -31.39
CA GLN A 65 -3.47 -6.69 -32.04
C GLN A 65 -4.90 -6.82 -31.53
N PHE A 66 -5.11 -6.69 -30.21
CA PHE A 66 -6.44 -6.70 -29.61
C PHE A 66 -7.31 -5.55 -30.14
N ALA A 67 -6.77 -4.33 -30.21
CA ALA A 67 -7.47 -3.18 -30.78
C ALA A 67 -7.85 -3.38 -32.27
N LYS A 68 -7.09 -4.21 -33.00
CA LYS A 68 -7.35 -4.60 -34.39
C LYS A 68 -8.29 -5.81 -34.52
N GLY A 69 -8.89 -6.28 -33.43
CA GLY A 69 -9.82 -7.42 -33.41
C GLY A 69 -9.17 -8.78 -33.65
N LYS A 70 -7.84 -8.86 -33.72
CA LYS A 70 -7.10 -10.12 -33.77
C LYS A 70 -6.97 -10.59 -32.32
N GLY A 71 -7.66 -11.67 -31.96
CA GLY A 71 -7.71 -12.20 -30.60
C GLY A 71 -6.34 -12.43 -29.94
N TRP A 72 -6.35 -12.83 -28.66
CA TRP A 72 -5.13 -12.88 -27.84
C TRP A 72 -4.21 -14.07 -28.18
N THR A 73 -3.18 -13.85 -28.99
CA THR A 73 -2.24 -14.91 -29.42
C THR A 73 -0.83 -14.83 -28.81
N ASN A 74 -0.48 -13.72 -28.12
CA ASN A 74 0.89 -13.47 -27.63
C ASN A 74 1.12 -13.75 -26.14
N GLY A 75 0.16 -14.37 -25.43
CA GLY A 75 0.26 -14.63 -23.99
C GLY A 75 1.53 -15.38 -23.56
N LYS A 76 1.93 -16.40 -24.34
CA LYS A 76 3.17 -17.17 -24.10
C LYS A 76 4.44 -16.32 -24.23
N ILE A 77 4.49 -15.47 -25.26
CA ILE A 77 5.63 -14.57 -25.50
C ILE A 77 5.78 -13.56 -24.35
N ILE A 78 4.66 -13.02 -23.86
CA ILE A 78 4.65 -12.11 -22.70
C ILE A 78 5.14 -12.84 -21.44
N ALA A 79 4.67 -14.07 -21.20
CA ALA A 79 5.09 -14.86 -20.06
C ALA A 79 6.60 -15.20 -20.11
N GLU A 80 7.14 -15.53 -21.28
CA GLU A 80 8.57 -15.81 -21.48
C GLU A 80 9.43 -14.55 -21.27
N ASN A 81 9.02 -13.42 -21.85
CA ASN A 81 9.72 -12.14 -21.64
C ASN A 81 9.66 -11.70 -20.18
N PHE A 82 8.55 -11.96 -19.49
CA PHE A 82 8.43 -11.69 -18.05
C PHE A 82 9.35 -12.60 -17.23
N LYS A 83 9.43 -13.89 -17.56
CA LYS A 83 10.38 -14.82 -16.92
C LYS A 83 11.84 -14.40 -17.15
N SER A 84 12.16 -13.90 -18.35
CA SER A 84 13.50 -13.36 -18.66
C SER A 84 13.80 -12.12 -17.80
N LEU A 85 12.85 -11.19 -17.67
CA LEU A 85 12.99 -10.02 -16.81
C LEU A 85 13.20 -10.42 -15.35
N LEU A 86 12.43 -11.39 -14.84
CA LEU A 86 12.60 -11.89 -13.47
C LEU A 86 14.01 -12.44 -13.23
N LYS A 87 14.59 -13.16 -14.20
CA LYS A 87 15.99 -13.64 -14.08
C LYS A 87 16.99 -12.49 -13.96
N VAL A 88 16.82 -11.43 -14.74
CA VAL A 88 17.66 -10.22 -14.65
C VAL A 88 17.50 -9.57 -13.27
N VAL A 89 16.27 -9.42 -12.79
CA VAL A 89 15.97 -8.87 -11.47
C VAL A 89 16.62 -9.70 -10.36
N PHE A 90 16.46 -11.02 -10.36
CA PHE A 90 17.08 -11.89 -9.34
C PHE A 90 18.60 -11.88 -9.39
N LYS A 91 19.20 -11.83 -10.58
CA LYS A 91 20.65 -11.67 -10.73
C LYS A 91 21.12 -10.37 -10.08
N GLN A 92 20.43 -9.27 -10.36
CA GLN A 92 20.75 -7.95 -9.84
C GLN A 92 20.48 -7.82 -8.33
N ILE A 93 19.49 -8.53 -7.79
CA ILE A 93 19.29 -8.65 -6.34
C ILE A 93 20.50 -9.33 -5.69
N ASN A 94 21.01 -10.40 -6.29
CA ASN A 94 22.18 -11.10 -5.74
C ASN A 94 23.45 -10.25 -5.82
N GLU A 95 23.67 -9.54 -6.93
CA GLU A 95 24.83 -8.67 -7.11
C GLU A 95 24.79 -7.44 -6.19
N ASN A 96 23.60 -6.90 -5.91
CA ASN A 96 23.40 -5.71 -5.07
C ASN A 96 22.70 -6.02 -3.74
N ALA A 97 22.90 -7.22 -3.18
CA ALA A 97 22.13 -7.73 -2.05
C ALA A 97 22.13 -6.79 -0.84
N LEU A 98 23.28 -6.19 -0.52
CA LEU A 98 23.41 -5.21 0.57
C LEU A 98 22.53 -3.98 0.35
N ASN A 99 22.56 -3.39 -0.86
CA ASN A 99 21.77 -2.20 -1.19
C ASN A 99 20.26 -2.50 -1.17
N VAL A 100 19.87 -3.68 -1.64
CA VAL A 100 18.47 -4.14 -1.55
C VAL A 100 18.05 -4.33 -0.10
N CYS A 101 18.89 -4.94 0.75
CA CYS A 101 18.64 -5.08 2.18
C CYS A 101 18.48 -3.73 2.89
N PHE A 102 19.39 -2.77 2.64
CA PHE A 102 19.27 -1.42 3.21
C PHE A 102 18.00 -0.69 2.73
N THR A 103 17.58 -0.93 1.49
CA THR A 103 16.33 -0.35 0.98
C THR A 103 15.10 -0.97 1.65
N LEU A 104 15.11 -2.28 1.92
CA LEU A 104 14.05 -2.93 2.71
C LEU A 104 13.98 -2.39 4.14
N ILE A 105 15.13 -2.18 4.78
CA ILE A 105 15.20 -1.56 6.11
C ILE A 105 14.66 -0.13 6.06
N SER A 106 15.08 0.67 5.08
CA SER A 106 14.56 2.03 4.83
C SER A 106 13.04 2.02 4.70
N PHE A 107 12.47 1.07 3.95
CA PHE A 107 11.02 0.92 3.80
C PHE A 107 10.33 0.51 5.10
N MET A 108 10.94 -0.37 5.90
CA MET A 108 10.43 -0.71 7.23
C MET A 108 10.43 0.50 8.17
N VAL A 109 11.51 1.29 8.16
CA VAL A 109 11.59 2.52 8.98
C VAL A 109 10.52 3.52 8.54
N LEU A 110 10.35 3.75 7.23
CA LEU A 110 9.27 4.58 6.70
C LEU A 110 7.89 4.09 7.17
N GLY A 111 7.61 2.79 7.04
CA GLY A 111 6.37 2.17 7.49
C GLY A 111 6.14 2.38 8.99
N THR A 112 7.19 2.25 9.80
CA THR A 112 7.07 2.46 11.25
C THR A 112 6.80 3.91 11.62
N LEU A 113 7.45 4.86 10.95
CA LEU A 113 7.24 6.29 11.18
C LEU A 113 5.84 6.74 10.71
N ASN A 114 5.31 6.15 9.63
CA ASN A 114 3.94 6.39 9.17
C ASN A 114 2.91 5.84 10.17
N ALA A 115 3.08 4.60 10.65
CA ALA A 115 2.18 4.00 11.63
C ALA A 115 2.20 4.75 12.98
N LEU A 116 3.32 5.39 13.33
CA LEU A 116 3.41 6.28 14.49
C LEU A 116 2.52 7.54 14.33
N SER A 117 2.39 8.05 13.10
CA SER A 117 1.43 9.11 12.79
C SER A 117 -0.02 8.64 12.97
N ASP A 118 -0.34 7.39 12.63
CA ASP A 118 -1.70 6.85 12.82
C ASP A 118 -2.07 6.81 14.30
N VAL A 119 -1.16 6.35 15.15
CA VAL A 119 -1.33 6.32 16.61
C VAL A 119 -1.61 7.73 17.16
N ALA A 120 -0.86 8.72 16.70
CA ALA A 120 -1.03 10.11 17.12
C ALA A 120 -2.40 10.67 16.70
N ILE A 121 -2.81 10.45 15.45
CA ILE A 121 -4.11 10.89 14.92
C ILE A 121 -5.25 10.25 15.71
N THR A 122 -5.21 8.94 15.93
CA THR A 122 -6.29 8.24 16.63
C THR A 122 -6.39 8.67 18.09
N ASN A 123 -5.27 9.00 18.74
CA ASN A 123 -5.30 9.57 20.09
C ASN A 123 -5.94 10.97 20.10
N VAL A 124 -5.62 11.83 19.13
CA VAL A 124 -6.27 13.15 18.99
C VAL A 124 -7.78 12.99 18.78
N PHE A 125 -8.20 12.10 17.88
CA PHE A 125 -9.63 11.85 17.66
C PHE A 125 -10.32 11.25 18.87
N TYR A 126 -9.68 10.31 19.57
CA TYR A 126 -10.25 9.73 20.78
C TYR A 126 -10.50 10.79 21.86
N ASN A 127 -9.53 11.67 22.13
CA ASN A 127 -9.68 12.76 23.11
C ASN A 127 -10.76 13.77 22.68
N TYR A 128 -10.84 14.06 21.38
CA TYR A 128 -11.89 14.93 20.84
C TYR A 128 -13.29 14.30 20.98
N MET A 129 -13.45 13.02 20.65
CA MET A 129 -14.75 12.33 20.73
C MET A 129 -15.21 12.10 22.16
N THR A 130 -14.30 11.85 23.10
CA THR A 130 -14.63 11.56 24.50
C THR A 130 -14.84 12.81 25.35
N SER A 131 -14.01 13.84 25.17
CA SER A 131 -13.97 15.00 26.07
C SER A 131 -13.98 16.36 25.35
N LYS A 132 -14.06 16.37 24.01
CA LYS A 132 -13.87 17.57 23.16
C LYS A 132 -12.53 18.30 23.40
N THR A 133 -11.57 17.62 24.02
CA THR A 133 -10.25 18.18 24.31
C THR A 133 -9.40 18.20 23.05
N LYS A 134 -8.81 19.36 22.74
CA LYS A 134 -7.85 19.51 21.65
C LYS A 134 -6.46 19.09 22.12
N CYS A 135 -5.94 17.99 21.57
CA CYS A 135 -4.56 17.58 21.80
C CYS A 135 -3.71 17.88 20.57
N GLY A 136 -2.49 18.38 20.77
CA GLY A 136 -1.55 18.61 19.68
C GLY A 136 -1.06 17.28 19.07
N PHE A 137 -0.92 17.23 17.74
CA PHE A 137 -0.40 16.07 17.00
C PHE A 137 0.97 15.60 17.52
N PHE A 138 1.98 16.47 17.53
CA PHE A 138 3.33 16.13 18.00
C PHE A 138 3.37 15.76 19.49
N SER A 139 2.62 16.48 20.33
CA SER A 139 2.50 16.14 21.75
C SER A 139 1.91 14.74 21.95
N SER A 140 0.88 14.38 21.17
CA SER A 140 0.27 13.04 21.21
C SER A 140 1.21 11.96 20.70
N MET A 141 2.01 12.26 19.68
CA MET A 141 3.01 11.36 19.10
C MET A 141 4.11 11.04 20.11
N VAL A 142 4.68 12.06 20.77
CA VAL A 142 5.71 11.89 21.81
C VAL A 142 5.16 11.16 23.02
N ARG A 143 3.97 11.54 23.50
CA ARG A 143 3.34 10.90 24.67
C ARG A 143 3.06 9.41 24.45
N ASN A 144 2.73 9.00 23.23
CA ASN A 144 2.42 7.61 22.88
C ASN A 144 3.58 6.89 22.17
N PHE A 145 4.79 7.45 22.15
CA PHE A 145 5.89 6.96 21.33
C PHE A 145 6.19 5.47 21.55
N LYS A 146 6.31 5.04 22.82
CA LYS A 146 6.58 3.63 23.16
C LYS A 146 5.50 2.68 22.62
N LYS A 147 4.23 3.00 22.85
CA LYS A 147 3.09 2.19 22.36
C LYS A 147 3.01 2.23 20.83
N GLY A 148 3.29 3.40 20.27
CA GLY A 148 3.31 3.64 18.84
C GLY A 148 4.37 2.80 18.13
N ILE A 149 5.60 2.72 18.64
CA ILE A 149 6.66 1.88 18.06
C ILE A 149 6.24 0.40 18.02
N VAL A 150 5.73 -0.15 19.12
CA VAL A 150 5.36 -1.57 19.19
C VAL A 150 4.25 -1.88 18.18
N TYR A 151 3.22 -1.02 18.10
CA TYR A 151 2.19 -1.14 17.06
C TYR A 151 2.78 -1.02 15.66
N SER A 152 3.67 -0.06 15.45
CA SER A 152 4.23 0.28 14.14
C SER A 152 5.12 -0.82 13.58
N ILE A 153 5.93 -1.47 14.42
CA ILE A 153 6.74 -2.63 14.03
C ILE A 153 5.82 -3.79 13.64
N PHE A 154 4.83 -4.11 14.48
CA PHE A 154 3.86 -5.17 14.19
C PHE A 154 3.12 -4.90 12.88
N TYR A 155 2.59 -3.68 12.70
CA TYR A 155 1.86 -3.29 11.51
C TYR A 155 2.72 -3.35 10.25
N SER A 156 3.97 -2.90 10.33
CA SER A 156 4.91 -2.91 9.19
C SER A 156 5.28 -4.33 8.77
N LEU A 157 5.57 -5.21 9.74
CA LEU A 157 5.85 -6.63 9.46
C LEU A 157 4.64 -7.34 8.86
N TYR A 158 3.46 -7.12 9.42
CA TYR A 158 2.22 -7.68 8.91
C TYR A 158 1.90 -7.19 7.49
N ASN A 159 2.12 -5.89 7.22
CA ASN A 159 1.93 -5.31 5.90
C ASN A 159 2.90 -5.90 4.87
N LEU A 160 4.17 -6.07 5.25
CA LEU A 160 5.18 -6.68 4.39
C LEU A 160 4.84 -8.13 4.06
N LEU A 161 4.42 -8.92 5.06
CA LEU A 161 4.03 -10.32 4.86
C LEU A 161 2.87 -10.43 3.87
N ILE A 162 1.84 -9.59 4.02
CA ILE A 162 0.70 -9.57 3.09
C ILE A 162 1.14 -9.14 1.70
N LEU A 163 2.00 -8.14 1.57
CA LEU A 163 2.46 -7.66 0.27
C LEU A 163 3.27 -8.73 -0.47
N VAL A 164 4.19 -9.43 0.23
CA VAL A 164 4.96 -10.54 -0.33
C VAL A 164 4.04 -11.67 -0.80
N LEU A 165 3.07 -12.04 0.04
CA LEU A 165 2.10 -13.09 -0.27
C LEU A 165 1.24 -12.71 -1.49
N LEU A 166 0.78 -11.46 -1.56
CA LEU A 166 0.01 -10.96 -2.70
C LEU A 166 0.83 -10.92 -3.98
N CYS A 167 2.08 -10.47 -3.93
CA CYS A 167 2.99 -10.50 -5.08
C CYS A 167 3.17 -11.93 -5.59
N PHE A 168 3.40 -12.90 -4.69
CA PHE A 168 3.58 -14.30 -5.07
C PHE A 168 2.32 -14.89 -5.72
N ILE A 169 1.15 -14.68 -5.10
CA ILE A 169 -0.15 -15.12 -5.66
C ILE A 169 -0.40 -14.47 -7.02
N SER A 170 -0.12 -13.17 -7.15
CA SER A 170 -0.37 -12.42 -8.39
C SER A 170 0.51 -12.92 -9.53
N ILE A 171 1.79 -13.18 -9.27
CA ILE A 171 2.70 -13.76 -10.26
C ILE A 171 2.20 -15.15 -10.67
N GLY A 172 1.80 -15.99 -9.72
CA GLY A 172 1.23 -17.31 -9.99
C GLY A 172 -0.02 -17.24 -10.86
N LEU A 173 -0.96 -16.34 -10.54
CA LEU A 173 -2.18 -16.11 -11.31
C LEU A 173 -1.88 -15.61 -12.73
N ILE A 174 -0.92 -14.70 -12.87
CA ILE A 174 -0.47 -14.22 -14.19
C ILE A 174 0.02 -15.40 -15.02
N PHE A 175 0.91 -16.25 -14.49
CA PHE A 175 1.39 -17.39 -15.27
C PHE A 175 0.31 -18.43 -15.58
N ALA A 176 -0.61 -18.70 -14.64
CA ALA A 176 -1.65 -19.70 -14.81
C ALA A 176 -2.76 -19.26 -15.78
N LEU A 177 -3.18 -18.00 -15.71
CA LEU A 177 -4.39 -17.51 -16.38
C LEU A 177 -4.11 -16.66 -17.63
N MET A 178 -2.88 -16.16 -17.85
CA MET A 178 -2.56 -15.34 -19.02
C MET A 178 -2.80 -16.07 -20.36
N ASN A 179 -2.69 -17.39 -20.38
CA ASN A 179 -2.98 -18.19 -21.56
C ASN A 179 -4.47 -18.47 -21.77
N VAL A 180 -5.30 -18.32 -20.73
CA VAL A 180 -6.74 -18.64 -20.76
C VAL A 180 -7.57 -17.39 -21.01
N ILE A 181 -7.34 -16.34 -20.21
CA ILE A 181 -8.14 -15.10 -20.24
C ILE A 181 -7.32 -13.87 -20.67
N GLY A 182 -6.04 -14.04 -20.99
CA GLY A 182 -5.19 -12.98 -21.54
C GLY A 182 -5.10 -11.74 -20.65
N PHE A 183 -5.29 -10.56 -21.23
CA PHE A 183 -5.19 -9.31 -20.48
C PHE A 183 -6.24 -9.15 -19.37
N PHE A 184 -7.35 -9.88 -19.41
CA PHE A 184 -8.36 -9.86 -18.34
C PHE A 184 -7.85 -10.40 -16.99
N VAL A 185 -6.67 -11.03 -16.95
CA VAL A 185 -6.01 -11.35 -15.67
C VAL A 185 -5.70 -10.08 -14.86
N MET A 186 -5.39 -8.95 -15.51
CA MET A 186 -5.00 -7.73 -14.79
C MET A 186 -6.14 -7.18 -13.90
N PRO A 187 -7.38 -6.99 -14.39
CA PRO A 187 -8.53 -6.68 -13.54
C PRO A 187 -8.74 -7.67 -12.39
N VAL A 188 -8.57 -8.98 -12.62
CA VAL A 188 -8.72 -10.01 -11.58
C VAL A 188 -7.68 -9.85 -10.48
N VAL A 189 -6.42 -9.61 -10.85
CA VAL A 189 -5.34 -9.34 -9.90
C VAL A 189 -5.63 -8.06 -9.12
N ILE A 190 -6.06 -6.98 -9.77
CA ILE A 190 -6.42 -5.72 -9.10
C ILE A 190 -7.55 -5.94 -8.08
N LEU A 191 -8.61 -6.66 -8.44
CA LEU A 191 -9.69 -7.01 -7.52
C LEU A 191 -9.20 -7.81 -6.32
N LEU A 192 -8.28 -8.76 -6.53
CA LEU A 192 -7.68 -9.54 -5.47
C LEU A 192 -6.88 -8.66 -4.50
N PHE A 193 -6.10 -7.70 -5.01
CA PHE A 193 -5.41 -6.70 -4.18
C PHE A 193 -6.39 -5.88 -3.33
N ILE A 194 -7.47 -5.39 -3.94
CA ILE A 194 -8.49 -4.62 -3.22
C ILE A 194 -9.09 -5.45 -2.09
N LEU A 195 -9.51 -6.69 -2.38
CA LEU A 195 -10.08 -7.59 -1.38
C LEU A 195 -9.09 -7.92 -0.26
N ALA A 196 -7.84 -8.21 -0.59
CA ALA A 196 -6.82 -8.53 0.40
C ALA A 196 -6.51 -7.34 1.31
N PHE A 197 -6.41 -6.13 0.76
CA PHE A 197 -6.25 -4.93 1.57
C PHE A 197 -7.48 -4.61 2.41
N SER A 198 -8.70 -4.86 1.92
CA SER A 198 -9.92 -4.75 2.71
C SER A 198 -9.93 -5.72 3.88
N ILE A 199 -9.55 -6.98 3.65
CA ILE A 199 -9.47 -8.01 4.71
C ILE A 199 -8.42 -7.60 5.74
N LYS A 200 -7.22 -7.21 5.29
CA LYS A 200 -6.14 -6.67 6.13
C LYS A 200 -6.65 -5.55 7.03
N GLN A 201 -7.31 -4.56 6.44
CA GLN A 201 -7.82 -3.40 7.17
C GLN A 201 -8.92 -3.80 8.14
N ARG A 202 -9.81 -4.73 7.77
CA ARG A 202 -10.85 -5.24 8.66
C ARG A 202 -10.28 -5.90 9.92
N LEU A 203 -9.22 -6.69 9.76
CA LEU A 203 -8.56 -7.41 10.85
C LEU A 203 -7.84 -6.46 11.82
N ILE A 204 -7.29 -5.34 11.33
CA ILE A 204 -6.53 -4.39 12.16
C ILE A 204 -7.35 -3.18 12.63
N ALA A 205 -8.51 -2.91 12.04
CA ALA A 205 -9.29 -1.70 12.27
C ALA A 205 -9.56 -1.35 13.75
N LEU A 206 -9.77 -2.35 14.61
CA LEU A 206 -10.10 -2.14 16.02
C LEU A 206 -8.88 -2.25 16.96
N VAL A 207 -7.72 -2.66 16.45
CA VAL A 207 -6.50 -2.82 17.25
C VAL A 207 -6.07 -1.47 17.83
N LEU A 208 -5.94 -0.46 16.98
CA LEU A 208 -5.46 0.86 17.38
C LEU A 208 -6.46 1.59 18.32
N PRO A 209 -7.79 1.60 18.05
CA PRO A 209 -8.77 2.10 19.02
C PRO A 209 -8.73 1.39 20.37
N ASN A 210 -8.60 0.06 20.41
CA ASN A 210 -8.56 -0.70 21.66
C ASN A 210 -7.28 -0.39 22.47
N MET A 211 -6.14 -0.25 21.81
CA MET A 211 -4.88 0.14 22.46
C MET A 211 -4.94 1.52 23.11
N ILE A 212 -5.65 2.46 22.49
CA ILE A 212 -5.77 3.84 22.97
C ILE A 212 -6.84 3.94 24.06
N ALA A 213 -8.03 3.39 23.83
CA ALA A 213 -9.17 3.51 24.74
C ALA A 213 -9.05 2.64 26.00
N LYS A 214 -8.56 1.41 25.84
CA LYS A 214 -8.44 0.43 26.94
C LYS A 214 -7.02 0.28 27.48
N GLY A 215 -6.04 0.91 26.84
CA GLY A 215 -4.64 0.84 27.26
C GLY A 215 -3.96 -0.51 27.01
N GLU A 216 -4.56 -1.39 26.22
CA GLU A 216 -4.10 -2.75 25.96
C GLU A 216 -2.83 -2.85 25.10
N ASN A 217 -2.16 -4.00 25.17
CA ASN A 217 -1.07 -4.37 24.26
C ASN A 217 -1.63 -4.84 22.89
N VAL A 218 -0.85 -4.67 21.83
CA VAL A 218 -1.22 -5.02 20.43
C VAL A 218 -1.85 -6.41 20.32
N PHE A 219 -1.22 -7.44 20.90
CA PHE A 219 -1.70 -8.82 20.83
C PHE A 219 -3.03 -9.04 21.57
N LYS A 220 -3.21 -8.38 22.72
CA LYS A 220 -4.47 -8.45 23.48
C LYS A 220 -5.59 -7.76 22.69
N SER A 221 -5.31 -6.61 22.10
CA SER A 221 -6.26 -5.89 21.26
C SER A 221 -6.66 -6.64 19.99
N ILE A 222 -5.76 -7.43 19.40
CA ILE A 222 -6.09 -8.35 18.29
C ILE A 222 -7.03 -9.45 18.78
N LYS A 223 -6.73 -10.09 19.92
CA LYS A 223 -7.55 -11.16 20.49
C LYS A 223 -8.95 -10.68 20.89
N GLU A 224 -9.06 -9.45 21.38
CA GLU A 224 -10.33 -8.83 21.76
C GLU A 224 -11.09 -8.18 20.59
N THR A 225 -10.49 -8.13 19.40
CA THR A 225 -11.16 -7.62 18.21
C THR A 225 -12.27 -8.58 17.79
N LYS A 226 -13.49 -8.26 18.18
CA LYS A 226 -14.68 -9.00 17.73
C LYS A 226 -14.93 -8.75 16.25
N LEU A 227 -15.05 -9.84 15.49
CA LEU A 227 -15.37 -9.81 14.06
C LEU A 227 -16.88 -9.81 13.79
N GLU A 228 -17.67 -9.23 14.70
CA GLU A 228 -19.10 -9.01 14.48
C GLU A 228 -19.33 -8.19 13.19
N ASN A 229 -20.38 -8.54 12.44
CA ASN A 229 -20.71 -7.92 11.15
C ASN A 229 -19.51 -7.86 10.18
N PHE A 230 -18.72 -8.95 10.11
CA PHE A 230 -17.50 -9.02 9.32
C PHE A 230 -17.71 -8.54 7.88
N PHE A 231 -18.70 -9.12 7.18
CA PHE A 231 -18.98 -8.82 5.78
C PHE A 231 -19.46 -7.38 5.56
N ASP A 232 -20.33 -6.84 6.41
CA ASP A 232 -20.83 -5.47 6.27
C ASP A 232 -19.71 -4.43 6.40
N VAL A 233 -18.76 -4.68 7.30
CA VAL A 233 -17.60 -3.80 7.47
C VAL A 233 -16.57 -4.02 6.36
N LEU A 234 -16.39 -5.28 5.92
CA LEU A 234 -15.52 -5.60 4.80
C LEU A 234 -15.96 -4.90 3.51
N ILE A 235 -17.26 -4.94 3.19
CA ILE A 235 -17.84 -4.27 2.02
C ILE A 235 -17.54 -2.76 2.07
N LYS A 236 -17.66 -2.13 3.25
CA LYS A 236 -17.32 -0.70 3.40
C LYS A 236 -15.85 -0.41 3.10
N TYR A 237 -14.93 -1.27 3.56
CA TYR A 237 -13.52 -1.14 3.21
C TYR A 237 -13.27 -1.38 1.72
N THR A 238 -13.92 -2.38 1.12
CA THR A 238 -13.81 -2.64 -0.32
C THR A 238 -14.30 -1.46 -1.15
N ILE A 239 -15.43 -0.86 -0.79
CA ILE A 239 -15.92 0.36 -1.44
C ILE A 239 -14.92 1.51 -1.26
N ALA A 240 -14.34 1.68 -0.06
CA ALA A 240 -13.35 2.72 0.21
C ALA A 240 -12.06 2.54 -0.62
N TYR A 241 -11.53 1.32 -0.69
CA TYR A 241 -10.34 1.03 -1.51
C TYR A 241 -10.63 1.13 -3.01
N PHE A 242 -11.79 0.66 -3.47
CA PHE A 242 -12.19 0.78 -4.87
C PHE A 242 -12.39 2.23 -5.29
N SER A 243 -13.08 3.04 -4.47
CA SER A 243 -13.27 4.47 -4.71
C SER A 243 -11.95 5.24 -4.63
N GLY A 244 -11.08 4.92 -3.68
CA GLY A 244 -9.74 5.50 -3.57
C GLY A 244 -8.88 5.19 -4.81
N LEU A 245 -8.91 3.95 -5.29
CA LEU A 245 -8.20 3.55 -6.52
C LEU A 245 -8.77 4.28 -7.74
N THR A 246 -10.11 4.37 -7.85
CA THR A 246 -10.78 5.08 -8.96
C THR A 246 -10.39 6.55 -8.95
N LEU A 247 -10.42 7.21 -7.79
CA LEU A 247 -9.97 8.60 -7.64
C LEU A 247 -8.49 8.76 -7.99
N SER A 248 -7.64 7.81 -7.58
CA SER A 248 -6.21 7.83 -7.90
C SER A 248 -5.96 7.73 -9.41
N VAL A 249 -6.68 6.86 -10.10
CA VAL A 249 -6.60 6.71 -11.57
C VAL A 249 -7.10 7.97 -12.27
N LEU A 250 -8.25 8.52 -11.84
CA LEU A 250 -8.77 9.77 -12.39
C LEU A 250 -7.78 10.91 -12.20
N LEU A 251 -7.22 11.07 -11.00
CA LEU A 251 -6.21 12.10 -10.74
C LEU A 251 -4.94 11.86 -11.55
N LEU A 252 -4.48 10.62 -11.71
CA LEU A 252 -3.32 10.32 -12.56
C LEU A 252 -3.56 10.79 -14.00
N VAL A 253 -4.75 10.53 -14.55
CA VAL A 253 -5.14 10.95 -15.91
C VAL A 253 -5.27 12.47 -16.02
N PHE A 254 -5.94 13.12 -15.07
CA PHE A 254 -6.24 14.56 -15.15
C PHE A 254 -5.12 15.48 -14.67
N THR A 255 -4.20 15.00 -13.83
CA THR A 255 -3.11 15.80 -13.25
C THR A 255 -1.72 15.34 -13.68
N PHE A 256 -1.63 14.50 -14.72
CA PHE A 256 -0.37 13.91 -15.20
C PHE A 256 0.47 13.29 -14.07
N GLY A 257 -0.19 12.62 -13.11
CA GLY A 257 0.45 11.92 -11.99
C GLY A 257 0.75 12.74 -10.73
N ALA A 258 0.54 14.05 -10.71
CA ALA A 258 0.77 14.86 -9.50
C ALA A 258 -0.21 14.51 -8.36
N GLY A 259 -1.48 14.28 -8.70
CA GLY A 259 -2.54 13.98 -7.73
C GLY A 259 -2.50 12.56 -7.15
N SER A 260 -1.80 11.61 -7.78
CA SER A 260 -1.65 10.25 -7.25
C SER A 260 -0.81 10.18 -5.96
N ILE A 261 -0.02 11.21 -5.67
CA ILE A 261 0.79 11.31 -4.43
C ILE A 261 -0.12 11.40 -3.19
N LEU A 262 -1.32 11.97 -3.31
CA LEU A 262 -2.25 12.17 -2.20
C LEU A 262 -2.91 10.87 -1.71
N PHE A 263 -2.89 9.81 -2.53
CA PHE A 263 -3.57 8.54 -2.24
C PHE A 263 -2.58 7.38 -2.01
N PHE A 264 -1.27 7.64 -2.03
CA PHE A 264 -0.28 6.64 -1.63
C PHE A 264 -0.31 6.47 -0.11
N PRO A 265 -0.59 5.25 0.42
CA PRO A 265 -0.67 4.99 1.85
C PRO A 265 0.69 5.09 2.57
#